data_AF-A0A3D5Z1L8-F1
#
_entry.id   AF-A0A3D5Z1L8-F1
#
_cell.length_a   1.000
_cell.length_b   1.000
_cell.length_c   1.000
_cell.angle_alpha   90.00
_cell.angle_beta   90.00
_cell.angle_gamma   90.00
#
_symmetry.space_group_name_H-M   'P 1'
#
loop_
_entity.id
_entity.type
_entity.pdbx_description
1 polymer ?
#
loop_
_entity_poly.entity_id
_entity_poly.type
_entity_poly.pdbx_seq_one_letter_code
_entity_poly.pdbx_strand_id
1 'polypeptide(L)'
;MYEENNTEPEFMKRPRSNPFRTPDHYFDTIEDRIMGAIEHEAKKKTTSATGKIFQLLKPVLGLAASFAVIYLLAYYPIKYFSPKSMVKSETTNISSPETLDAYTFNVSLIDENSLVSTIFSDETDTLSEIKPDELLAFLSTEMTDLEIYTEIQN
;
A
#
# COMPACT_ATOMS: atom_id res chain seq x y z
N MET A 1 -87.56 -38.06 -18.76
CA MET A 1 -86.46 -38.48 -19.65
C MET A 1 -85.41 -37.39 -19.59
N TYR A 2 -84.30 -37.62 -18.88
CA TYR A 2 -83.16 -36.70 -18.90
C TYR A 2 -82.05 -37.39 -19.69
N GLU A 3 -81.66 -36.78 -20.80
CA GLU A 3 -80.55 -37.25 -21.63
C GLU A 3 -79.24 -36.85 -20.96
N GLU A 4 -78.50 -37.84 -20.47
CA GLU A 4 -77.18 -37.69 -19.89
C GLU A 4 -76.17 -37.49 -21.02
N ASN A 5 -75.87 -36.23 -21.33
CA ASN A 5 -74.83 -35.89 -22.28
C ASN A 5 -73.46 -36.19 -21.64
N ASN A 6 -72.89 -37.34 -22.01
CA ASN A 6 -71.56 -37.78 -21.61
C ASN A 6 -70.48 -36.91 -22.28
N THR A 7 -70.26 -35.71 -21.75
CA THR A 7 -69.14 -34.84 -22.15
C THR A 7 -67.93 -35.18 -21.31
N GLU A 8 -66.93 -35.83 -21.92
CA GLU A 8 -65.63 -36.06 -21.29
C GLU A 8 -64.99 -34.71 -20.88
N PRO A 9 -64.40 -34.64 -19.68
CA PRO A 9 -63.88 -33.38 -19.15
C PRO A 9 -62.62 -32.94 -19.92
N GLU A 10 -62.45 -31.62 -20.08
CA GLU A 10 -61.44 -31.02 -20.97
C GLU A 10 -59.99 -31.46 -20.70
N PHE A 11 -59.66 -31.82 -19.46
CA PHE A 11 -58.32 -32.25 -19.08
C PHE A 11 -57.93 -33.64 -19.61
N MET A 12 -58.89 -34.45 -20.09
CA MET A 12 -58.61 -35.72 -20.76
C MET A 12 -58.31 -35.55 -22.26
N LYS A 13 -58.51 -34.35 -22.83
CA LYS A 13 -58.17 -34.04 -24.22
C LYS A 13 -56.65 -33.97 -24.37
N ARG A 14 -56.03 -35.05 -24.84
CA ARG A 14 -54.60 -35.06 -25.18
C ARG A 14 -54.34 -34.10 -26.35
N PRO A 15 -53.33 -33.20 -26.27
CA PRO A 15 -52.96 -32.36 -27.39
C PRO A 15 -52.54 -33.24 -28.58
N ARG A 16 -53.04 -32.93 -29.78
CA ARG A 16 -52.78 -33.72 -31.00
C ARG A 16 -51.30 -33.68 -31.44
N SER A 17 -50.57 -32.64 -31.05
CA SER A 17 -49.14 -32.51 -31.32
C SER A 17 -48.33 -32.91 -30.09
N ASN A 18 -47.26 -33.68 -30.30
CA ASN A 18 -46.32 -34.02 -29.24
C ASN A 18 -45.65 -32.74 -28.68
N PRO A 19 -45.88 -32.37 -27.41
CA PRO A 19 -45.28 -31.18 -26.80
C PRO A 19 -43.78 -31.35 -26.51
N PHE A 20 -43.25 -32.58 -26.63
CA PHE A 20 -41.84 -32.91 -26.40
C PHE A 20 -41.05 -33.08 -27.71
N ARG A 21 -41.54 -32.52 -28.82
CA ARG A 21 -40.82 -32.55 -30.10
C ARG A 21 -39.65 -31.57 -30.05
N THR A 22 -38.45 -32.06 -30.34
CA THR A 22 -37.27 -31.22 -30.51
C THR A 22 -37.38 -30.38 -31.79
N PRO A 23 -36.72 -29.22 -31.86
CA PRO A 23 -36.61 -28.45 -33.09
C PRO A 23 -36.03 -29.30 -34.24
N ASP A 24 -36.44 -28.98 -35.46
CA ASP A 24 -35.90 -29.64 -36.65
C ASP A 24 -34.38 -29.40 -36.74
N HIS A 25 -33.62 -30.43 -37.11
CA HIS A 25 -32.14 -30.40 -37.22
C HIS A 25 -31.38 -30.06 -35.92
N TYR A 26 -32.02 -30.21 -34.75
CA TYR A 26 -31.37 -29.96 -33.45
C TYR A 26 -30.12 -30.84 -33.25
N PHE A 27 -30.24 -32.13 -33.54
CA PHE A 27 -29.13 -33.08 -33.38
C PHE A 27 -28.09 -32.98 -34.50
N ASP A 28 -28.45 -32.42 -35.65
CA ASP A 28 -27.52 -32.24 -36.77
C ASP A 28 -26.55 -31.07 -36.51
N THR A 29 -27.01 -30.04 -35.78
CA THR A 29 -26.23 -28.81 -35.50
C THR A 29 -25.62 -28.78 -34.10
N ILE A 30 -25.88 -29.79 -33.26
CA ILE A 30 -25.42 -29.82 -31.87
C ILE A 30 -23.90 -29.90 -31.78
N GLU A 31 -23.27 -30.70 -32.66
CA GLU A 31 -21.83 -30.89 -32.71
C GLU A 31 -21.12 -29.57 -33.03
N ASP A 32 -21.55 -28.89 -34.09
CA ASP A 32 -21.02 -27.58 -34.48
C ASP A 32 -21.15 -26.54 -33.37
N ARG A 33 -22.28 -26.54 -32.65
CA ARG A 33 -22.51 -25.62 -31.52
C ARG A 33 -21.59 -25.91 -30.34
N ILE A 34 -21.38 -27.18 -30.01
CA ILE A 34 -20.50 -27.58 -28.91
C ILE A 34 -19.05 -27.25 -29.27
N MET A 35 -18.61 -27.63 -30.48
CA MET A 35 -17.25 -27.39 -30.94
C MET A 35 -16.95 -25.89 -31.02
N GLY A 36 -17.87 -25.10 -31.56
CA GLY A 36 -17.77 -23.64 -31.61
C GLY A 36 -17.71 -23.00 -30.22
N ALA A 37 -18.48 -23.50 -29.24
CA ALA A 37 -18.43 -23.01 -27.86
C ALA A 37 -17.07 -23.30 -27.19
N ILE A 38 -16.53 -24.52 -27.38
CA ILE A 38 -15.22 -24.91 -26.84
C ILE A 38 -14.10 -24.06 -27.45
N GLU A 39 -14.12 -23.85 -28.77
CA GLU A 39 -13.14 -23.00 -29.43
C GLU A 39 -13.20 -21.54 -28.97
N HIS A 40 -14.41 -21.01 -28.79
CA HIS A 40 -14.60 -19.63 -28.32
C HIS A 40 -14.08 -19.46 -26.89
N GLU A 41 -14.32 -20.41 -25.99
CA GLU A 41 -13.75 -20.40 -24.65
C GLU A 41 -12.22 -20.53 -24.64
N ALA A 42 -11.66 -21.35 -25.54
CA ALA A 42 -10.21 -21.49 -25.70
C ALA A 42 -9.58 -20.17 -26.20
N LYS A 43 -10.16 -19.51 -27.22
CA LYS A 43 -9.67 -18.25 -27.79
C LYS A 43 -9.83 -17.04 -26.86
N LYS A 44 -10.88 -17.02 -26.02
CA LYS A 44 -11.09 -15.96 -25.01
C LYS A 44 -10.01 -15.97 -23.91
N LYS A 45 -9.42 -17.13 -23.60
CA LYS A 45 -8.33 -17.24 -22.61
C LYS A 45 -6.99 -16.74 -23.15
N THR A 46 -6.74 -16.77 -24.46
CA THR A 46 -5.45 -16.39 -25.07
C THR A 46 -5.36 -14.91 -25.46
N THR A 47 -6.48 -14.25 -25.73
CA THR A 47 -6.51 -12.85 -26.23
C THR A 47 -6.42 -11.77 -25.13
N SER A 48 -6.31 -12.15 -23.85
CA SER A 48 -6.39 -11.22 -22.72
C SER A 48 -5.05 -10.89 -22.03
N ALA A 49 -3.91 -11.33 -22.56
CA ALA A 49 -2.61 -11.02 -21.93
C ALA A 49 -2.28 -9.50 -21.97
N THR A 50 -2.48 -8.85 -23.11
CA THR A 50 -2.19 -7.42 -23.29
C THR A 50 -3.17 -6.51 -22.54
N GLY A 51 -4.44 -6.91 -22.38
CA GLY A 51 -5.41 -6.12 -21.61
C GLY A 51 -5.13 -6.12 -20.11
N LYS A 52 -4.54 -7.19 -19.56
CA LYS A 52 -4.23 -7.34 -18.14
C LYS A 52 -3.05 -6.47 -17.69
N ILE A 53 -2.01 -6.31 -18.53
CA ILE A 53 -0.90 -5.41 -18.20
C ILE A 53 -1.36 -3.94 -18.09
N PHE A 54 -2.25 -3.48 -18.96
CA PHE A 54 -2.84 -2.13 -18.84
C PHE A 54 -3.73 -1.97 -17.61
N GLN A 55 -4.34 -3.05 -17.11
CA GLN A 55 -5.10 -3.02 -15.86
C GLN A 55 -4.18 -2.97 -14.62
N LEU A 56 -3.00 -3.60 -14.69
CA LEU A 56 -1.99 -3.57 -13.62
C LEU A 56 -1.18 -2.26 -13.58
N LEU A 57 -1.01 -1.59 -14.71
CA LEU A 57 -0.30 -0.29 -14.78
C LEU A 57 -1.13 0.88 -14.23
N LYS A 58 -2.46 0.79 -14.20
CA LYS A 58 -3.36 1.85 -13.70
C LYS A 58 -3.05 2.30 -12.26
N PRO A 59 -2.92 1.40 -11.27
CA PRO A 59 -2.57 1.81 -9.91
C PRO A 59 -1.08 2.16 -9.74
N VAL A 60 -0.17 1.51 -10.48
CA VAL A 60 1.29 1.76 -10.37
C VAL A 60 1.68 3.15 -10.89
N LEU A 61 0.88 3.72 -11.81
CA LEU A 61 1.10 5.06 -12.33
C LEU A 61 1.03 6.14 -11.25
N GLY A 62 0.18 5.97 -10.22
CA GLY A 62 0.10 6.88 -9.08
C GLY A 62 1.35 6.83 -8.19
N LEU A 63 1.92 5.64 -8.00
CA LEU A 63 3.16 5.43 -7.25
C LEU A 63 4.36 6.07 -7.97
N ALA A 64 4.48 5.87 -9.29
CA ALA A 64 5.54 6.49 -10.08
C ALA A 64 5.44 8.03 -10.07
N ALA A 65 4.22 8.57 -10.10
CA ALA A 65 3.99 10.01 -10.00
C ALA A 65 4.45 10.59 -8.65
N SER A 66 4.26 9.88 -7.52
CA SER A 66 4.74 10.36 -6.22
C SER A 66 6.27 10.40 -6.16
N PHE A 67 6.94 9.37 -6.66
CA PHE A 67 8.40 9.35 -6.77
C PHE A 67 8.91 10.44 -7.70
N ALA A 68 8.24 10.70 -8.83
CA ALA A 68 8.60 11.79 -9.74
C ALA A 68 8.43 13.17 -9.09
N VAL A 69 7.38 13.38 -8.29
CA VAL A 69 7.18 14.62 -7.54
C VAL A 69 8.25 14.81 -6.48
N ILE A 70 8.58 13.77 -5.71
CA ILE A 70 9.67 13.82 -4.70
C ILE A 70 11.01 14.09 -5.39
N TYR A 71 11.29 13.41 -6.50
CA TYR A 71 12.49 13.64 -7.29
C TYR A 71 12.57 15.08 -7.81
N LEU A 72 11.46 15.62 -8.32
CA LEU A 72 11.39 17.01 -8.75
C LEU A 72 11.61 17.96 -7.56
N LEU A 73 10.97 17.71 -6.42
CA LEU A 73 11.10 18.54 -5.22
C LEU A 73 12.54 18.54 -4.66
N ALA A 74 13.26 17.42 -4.74
CA ALA A 74 14.64 17.33 -4.28
C ALA A 74 15.64 17.85 -5.32
N TYR A 75 15.50 17.43 -6.58
CA TYR A 75 16.45 17.75 -7.65
C TYR A 75 16.32 19.19 -8.14
N TYR A 76 15.10 19.73 -8.24
CA TYR A 76 14.84 21.07 -8.75
C TYR A 76 15.52 22.19 -7.92
N PRO A 77 15.39 22.26 -6.58
CA PRO A 77 16.09 23.27 -5.79
C PRO A 77 17.60 23.08 -5.82
N ILE A 78 18.11 21.83 -5.80
CA ILE A 78 19.56 21.58 -5.90
C ILE A 78 20.10 22.10 -7.24
N LYS A 79 19.39 21.91 -8.34
CA LYS A 79 19.82 22.38 -9.66
C LYS A 79 19.68 23.90 -9.84
N TYR A 80 18.59 24.49 -9.35
CA TYR A 80 18.26 25.90 -9.63
C TYR A 80 18.84 26.86 -8.58
N PHE A 81 19.03 26.39 -7.34
CA PHE A 81 19.44 27.19 -6.19
C PHE A 81 20.90 26.93 -5.75
N SER A 82 21.65 26.07 -6.42
CA SER A 82 23.09 25.95 -6.15
C SER A 82 23.82 27.18 -6.70
N PRO A 83 24.35 28.10 -5.87
CA PRO A 83 25.46 28.93 -6.33
C PRO A 83 26.56 27.97 -6.79
N LYS A 84 27.20 28.29 -7.92
CA LYS A 84 28.36 27.55 -8.44
C LYS A 84 29.55 27.73 -7.47
N SER A 85 29.43 27.22 -6.26
CA SER A 85 30.52 27.15 -5.31
C SER A 85 31.35 25.94 -5.71
N MET A 86 32.44 26.25 -6.42
CA MET A 86 33.51 25.32 -6.72
C MET A 86 33.95 24.71 -5.38
N VAL A 87 33.61 23.44 -5.15
CA VAL A 87 34.19 22.67 -4.04
C VAL A 87 35.66 22.50 -4.38
N LYS A 88 36.49 23.43 -3.90
CA LYS A 88 37.91 23.20 -3.78
C LYS A 88 38.06 22.19 -2.66
N SER A 89 38.43 20.96 -3.01
CA SER A 89 38.83 19.95 -2.04
C SER A 89 40.11 20.41 -1.37
N GLU A 90 40.00 21.28 -0.37
CA GLU A 90 41.06 21.58 0.58
C GLU A 90 40.71 20.85 1.87
N THR A 91 41.44 19.75 2.09
CA THR A 91 41.74 19.21 3.41
C THR A 91 42.19 20.37 4.30
N THR A 92 41.26 20.93 5.05
CA THR A 92 41.54 21.99 6.02
C THR A 92 41.13 21.43 7.36
N ASN A 93 42.14 21.03 8.15
CA ASN A 93 42.01 20.81 9.59
C ASN A 93 41.49 22.12 10.19
N ILE A 94 40.17 22.21 10.39
CA ILE A 94 39.53 23.30 11.11
C ILE A 94 39.13 22.72 12.46
N SER A 95 40.00 22.95 13.42
CA SER A 95 39.76 22.81 14.84
C SER A 95 38.53 23.65 15.22
N SER A 96 37.37 23.00 15.40
CA SER A 96 36.32 23.32 16.37
C SER A 96 35.06 22.48 16.05
N PRO A 97 34.87 21.33 16.72
CA PRO A 97 33.72 20.45 16.53
C PRO A 97 32.60 20.69 17.55
N GLU A 98 32.44 21.89 18.12
CA GLU A 98 31.73 21.99 19.40
C GLU A 98 30.22 22.30 19.34
N THR A 99 29.61 22.63 18.19
CA THR A 99 28.23 23.13 18.22
C THR A 99 27.18 22.32 17.48
N LEU A 100 27.55 21.33 16.66
CA LEU A 100 26.57 20.51 15.93
C LEU A 100 26.47 19.06 16.43
N ASP A 101 27.57 18.52 17.00
CA ASP A 101 27.57 17.18 17.60
C ASP A 101 26.87 17.13 18.96
N ALA A 102 26.78 18.26 19.67
CA ALA A 102 26.17 18.32 21.00
C ALA A 102 24.64 18.18 20.99
N TYR A 103 23.97 18.58 19.90
CA TYR A 103 22.52 18.51 19.75
C TYR A 103 22.03 17.32 18.91
N THR A 104 22.96 16.56 18.32
CA THR A 104 22.61 15.39 17.53
C THR A 104 22.73 14.17 18.41
N PHE A 105 21.59 13.58 18.81
CA PHE A 105 21.57 12.29 19.49
C PHE A 105 22.23 11.25 18.56
N ASN A 106 23.51 10.97 18.80
CA ASN A 106 24.33 10.13 17.96
C ASN A 106 23.97 8.66 18.19
N VAL A 107 22.81 8.24 17.66
CA VAL A 107 22.32 6.85 17.70
C VAL A 107 23.36 5.88 17.14
N SER A 108 24.22 6.33 16.22
CA SER A 108 25.30 5.54 15.64
C SER A 108 26.41 5.15 16.64
N LEU A 109 26.54 5.84 17.77
CA LEU A 109 27.52 5.51 18.81
C LEU A 109 26.96 4.52 19.85
N ILE A 110 25.64 4.28 19.82
CA ILE A 110 24.98 3.37 20.75
C ILE A 110 24.98 1.97 20.13
N ASP A 111 25.53 1.00 20.87
CA ASP A 111 25.50 -0.40 20.46
C ASP A 111 24.05 -0.93 20.46
N GLU A 112 23.62 -1.47 19.32
CA GLU A 112 22.26 -1.98 19.12
C GLU A 112 21.93 -3.12 20.08
N ASN A 113 22.93 -3.92 20.46
CA ASN A 113 22.75 -5.00 21.42
C ASN A 113 22.50 -4.47 22.84
N SER A 114 23.07 -3.32 23.19
CA SER A 114 22.83 -2.65 24.48
C SER A 114 21.43 -2.02 24.56
N LEU A 115 20.87 -1.58 23.42
CA LEU A 115 19.49 -1.08 23.36
C LEU A 115 18.49 -2.23 23.49
N VAL A 116 18.73 -3.33 22.77
CA VAL A 116 17.89 -4.52 22.87
C VAL A 116 17.94 -5.09 24.29
N SER A 117 19.12 -5.14 24.92
CA SER A 117 19.22 -5.62 26.30
C SER A 117 18.43 -4.73 27.24
N THR A 118 18.48 -3.40 27.13
CA THR A 118 17.78 -2.50 28.07
C THR A 118 16.27 -2.43 27.87
N ILE A 119 15.77 -2.58 26.63
CA ILE A 119 14.32 -2.57 26.33
C ILE A 119 13.66 -3.90 26.71
N PHE A 120 14.38 -5.02 26.52
CA PHE A 120 13.85 -6.37 26.71
C PHE A 120 14.40 -7.09 27.95
N SER A 121 15.32 -6.47 28.71
CA SER A 121 15.64 -6.91 30.05
C SER A 121 14.45 -6.60 30.94
N ASP A 122 13.73 -7.64 31.36
CA ASP A 122 12.74 -7.61 32.44
C ASP A 122 13.40 -7.32 33.82
N GLU A 123 14.48 -6.53 33.88
CA GLU A 123 14.99 -5.97 35.13
C GLU A 123 14.05 -4.86 35.59
N THR A 124 12.95 -5.25 36.22
CA THR A 124 12.13 -4.37 37.05
C THR A 124 12.78 -4.07 38.41
N ASP A 125 14.00 -4.53 38.66
CA ASP A 125 14.64 -4.53 39.99
C ASP A 125 15.74 -3.47 40.21
N THR A 126 15.97 -2.56 39.25
CA THR A 126 16.92 -1.42 39.44
C THR A 126 16.29 -0.03 39.27
N LEU A 127 14.97 0.05 39.04
CA LEU A 127 14.19 1.27 39.28
C LEU A 127 13.99 1.44 40.79
N SER A 128 15.08 1.62 41.54
CA SER A 128 15.03 2.22 42.87
C SER A 128 14.48 3.62 42.69
N GLU A 129 13.16 3.76 42.80
CA GLU A 129 12.41 4.98 43.06
C GLU A 129 13.09 6.23 42.50
N ILE A 130 13.01 6.41 41.17
CA ILE A 130 13.40 7.68 40.55
C ILE A 130 12.48 8.74 41.14
N LYS A 131 12.99 9.51 42.11
CA LYS A 131 12.21 10.58 42.73
C LYS A 131 11.99 11.64 41.67
N PRO A 132 10.73 12.02 41.40
CA PRO A 132 10.42 12.98 40.35
C PRO A 132 11.14 14.31 40.58
N ASP A 133 11.39 14.67 41.84
CA ASP A 133 12.08 15.89 42.24
C ASP A 133 13.56 15.90 41.81
N GLU A 134 14.24 14.75 41.86
CA GLU A 134 15.64 14.62 41.46
C GLU A 134 15.79 14.63 39.94
N LEU A 135 14.83 14.01 39.23
CA LEU A 135 14.74 14.06 37.78
C LEU A 135 14.43 15.49 37.29
N LEU A 136 13.54 16.22 37.98
CA LEU A 136 13.27 17.63 37.69
C LEU A 136 14.48 18.53 37.98
N ALA A 137 15.23 18.27 39.06
CA ALA A 137 16.48 18.97 39.33
C ALA A 137 17.53 18.73 38.22
N PHE A 138 17.64 17.49 37.74
CA PHE A 138 18.54 17.14 36.64
C PHE A 138 18.13 17.84 35.32
N LEU A 139 16.86 17.79 34.96
CA LEU A 139 16.34 18.44 33.75
C LEU A 139 16.44 19.97 33.81
N SER A 140 16.27 20.57 34.99
CA SER A 140 16.42 22.01 35.17
C SER A 140 17.89 22.46 35.24
N THR A 141 18.81 21.57 35.63
CA THR A 141 20.25 21.86 35.60
C THR A 141 20.77 21.99 34.17
N GLU A 142 20.16 21.26 33.23
CA GLU A 142 20.48 21.31 31.79
C GLU A 142 19.68 22.39 31.03
N MET A 143 18.76 23.13 31.68
CA MET A 143 18.13 24.30 31.08
C MET A 143 19.19 25.38 30.91
N THR A 144 19.71 25.44 29.69
CA THR A 144 20.94 26.14 29.33
C THR A 144 20.71 27.65 29.34
N ASP A 145 21.68 28.45 29.82
CA ASP A 145 21.66 29.92 29.82
C ASP A 145 21.14 30.56 28.51
N LEU A 146 21.27 29.82 27.41
CA LEU A 146 20.73 30.10 26.08
C LEU A 146 19.22 30.44 26.07
N GLU A 147 18.39 29.76 26.86
CA GLU A 147 16.95 30.06 26.93
C GLU A 147 16.66 31.38 27.67
N ILE A 148 17.48 31.71 28.70
CA ILE A 148 17.44 32.99 29.39
C ILE A 148 17.82 34.14 28.44
N TYR A 149 18.82 33.94 27.58
CA TYR A 149 19.20 34.94 26.58
C TYR A 149 18.12 35.19 25.52
N THR A 150 17.38 34.15 25.13
CA THR A 150 16.30 34.31 24.15
C THR A 150 15.09 35.07 24.71
N GLU A 151 14.76 34.89 25.99
CA GLU A 151 13.62 35.58 26.64
C GLU A 151 13.88 37.08 26.85
N ILE A 152 15.12 37.48 27.17
CA ILE A 152 15.48 38.90 27.35
C ILE A 152 15.43 39.70 26.03
N GLN A 153 15.51 39.01 24.89
CA GLN A 153 15.58 39.65 23.57
C GLN A 153 14.21 39.79 22.87
N ASN A 154 13.12 39.35 23.50
CA ASN A 154 11.73 39.58 23.06
C ASN A 154 11.00 40.57 23.98
#